data_AF-A0A945G4X7-F1
#
_entry.id   AF-A0A945G4X7-F1
#
_cell.length_a   1.000
_cell.length_b   1.000
_cell.length_c   1.000
_cell.angle_alpha   90.00
_cell.angle_beta   90.00
_cell.angle_gamma   90.00
#
_symmetry.space_group_name_H-M   'P 1'
#
loop_
_entity.id
_entity.type
_entity.pdbx_description
1 polymer ?
#
loop_
_entity_poly.entity_id
_entity_poly.type
_entity_poly.pdbx_seq_one_letter_code
_entity_poly.pdbx_strand_id
1 'polypeptide(L)'
;DRNALVYAKEIGQRFKNQYHVARTTDQLDGQFTLFRDTKNKRHYLAFRDTEGGIHESVHRGEIWAMTRASKLAEAPKAKGDPIGWLDGKTGTRYYLYEGSNGHIHELSLDDGQWTHQRLTSN
;
A
#
# COMPACT_ATOMS: atom_id res chain seq x y z
N ASP A 1 12.26 2.48 -20.20
CA ASP A 1 11.36 1.46 -19.63
C ASP A 1 10.31 2.08 -18.73
N ARG A 2 9.03 1.72 -18.90
CA ARG A 2 7.95 2.17 -18.01
C ARG A 2 7.57 0.98 -17.11
N ASN A 3 8.18 0.89 -15.94
CA ASN A 3 7.87 -0.12 -14.92
C ASN A 3 6.55 0.23 -14.22
N ALA A 4 5.44 0.14 -14.95
CA ALA A 4 4.11 0.34 -14.40
C ALA A 4 3.55 -0.98 -13.89
N LEU A 5 2.98 -0.98 -12.68
CA LEU A 5 2.13 -2.10 -12.27
C LEU A 5 0.75 -1.93 -12.92
N VAL A 6 0.24 -3.03 -13.46
CA VAL A 6 -1.06 -3.10 -14.14
C VAL A 6 -1.89 -4.19 -13.50
N TYR A 7 -3.13 -3.85 -13.13
CA TYR A 7 -4.12 -4.83 -12.74
C TYR A 7 -4.93 -5.26 -13.97
N ALA A 8 -4.99 -6.56 -14.23
CA ALA A 8 -5.72 -7.12 -15.36
C ALA A 8 -6.88 -7.99 -14.87
N LYS A 9 -8.10 -7.70 -15.34
CA LYS A 9 -9.30 -8.49 -15.04
C LYS A 9 -9.57 -9.49 -16.15
N GLU A 10 -9.70 -10.77 -15.80
CA GLU A 10 -10.16 -11.80 -16.73
C GLU A 10 -11.67 -11.70 -16.93
N ILE A 11 -12.10 -11.57 -18.19
CA ILE A 11 -13.52 -11.46 -18.59
C ILE A 11 -13.87 -12.48 -19.69
N GLY A 12 -13.20 -13.63 -19.73
CA GLY A 12 -13.48 -14.71 -20.70
C GLY A 12 -12.85 -14.51 -22.09
N GLN A 13 -12.04 -13.47 -22.28
CA GLN A 13 -11.06 -13.35 -23.38
C GLN A 13 -9.77 -12.75 -22.82
N ARG A 14 -8.64 -13.03 -23.49
CA ARG A 14 -7.29 -12.50 -23.20
C ARG A 14 -7.34 -11.05 -22.69
N PHE A 15 -6.66 -10.77 -21.58
CA PHE A 15 -6.67 -9.51 -20.80
C PHE A 15 -7.00 -8.25 -21.64
N LYS A 16 -8.27 -7.81 -21.68
CA LYS A 16 -8.68 -6.60 -22.41
C LYS A 16 -8.58 -5.32 -21.58
N ASN A 17 -8.70 -5.43 -20.26
CA ASN A 17 -8.72 -4.27 -19.37
C ASN A 17 -7.47 -4.25 -18.51
N GLN A 18 -6.54 -3.36 -18.86
CA GLN A 18 -5.32 -3.08 -18.13
C GLN A 18 -5.46 -1.76 -17.38
N TYR A 19 -5.56 -1.82 -16.06
CA TYR A 19 -5.69 -0.64 -15.22
C TYR A 19 -4.34 -0.31 -14.59
N HIS A 20 -3.79 0.86 -14.92
CA HIS A 20 -2.56 1.35 -14.31
C HIS A 20 -2.76 1.55 -12.81
N VAL A 21 -1.86 1.01 -12.01
CA VAL A 21 -1.79 1.32 -10.58
C VAL A 21 -1.13 2.70 -10.46
N ALA A 22 -1.89 3.66 -9.93
CA ALA A 22 -1.50 5.06 -9.86
C ALA A 22 -0.08 5.24 -9.29
N ARG A 23 0.72 6.06 -9.99
CA ARG A 23 2.06 6.54 -9.58
C ARG A 23 3.13 5.46 -9.31
N THR A 24 2.87 4.20 -9.66
CA THR A 24 3.88 3.14 -9.56
C THR A 24 5.01 3.29 -10.58
N THR A 25 4.79 4.05 -11.65
CA THR A 25 5.80 4.32 -12.69
C THR A 25 6.91 5.28 -12.27
N ASP A 26 6.59 6.22 -11.37
CA ASP A 26 7.42 7.37 -11.04
C ASP A 26 7.81 7.41 -9.57
N GLN A 27 7.01 6.80 -8.69
CA GLN A 27 7.23 6.91 -7.24
C GLN A 27 7.70 5.62 -6.59
N LEU A 28 7.33 4.45 -7.12
CA LEU A 28 7.65 3.18 -6.47
C LEU A 28 9.15 2.96 -6.40
N ASP A 29 9.66 2.84 -5.18
CA ASP A 29 11.01 2.42 -4.85
C ASP A 29 10.98 1.08 -4.10
N GLY A 30 11.90 0.18 -4.44
CA GLY A 30 11.98 -1.15 -3.84
C GLY A 30 10.79 -2.08 -4.17
N GLN A 31 10.40 -2.90 -3.21
CA GLN A 31 9.32 -3.87 -3.31
C GLN A 31 7.96 -3.28 -2.86
N PHE A 32 6.88 -3.91 -3.31
CA PHE A 32 5.52 -3.63 -2.88
C PHE A 32 4.89 -4.85 -2.21
N THR A 33 3.87 -4.60 -1.39
CA THR A 33 2.96 -5.65 -0.91
C THR A 33 1.61 -5.53 -1.60
N LEU A 34 0.99 -6.66 -1.92
CA LEU A 34 -0.35 -6.75 -2.52
C LEU A 34 -1.16 -7.80 -1.77
N PHE A 35 -2.32 -7.41 -1.26
CA PHE A 35 -3.27 -8.33 -0.64
C PHE A 35 -4.71 -8.00 -1.03
N ARG A 36 -5.60 -8.97 -0.84
CA ARG A 36 -7.00 -8.89 -1.26
C ARG A 36 -7.94 -8.99 -0.08
N ASP A 37 -8.88 -8.06 -0.03
CA ASP A 37 -10.10 -8.17 0.76
C ASP A 37 -11.14 -8.97 -0.03
N THR A 38 -11.33 -10.23 0.35
CA THR A 38 -12.29 -11.11 -0.31
C THR A 38 -13.73 -10.70 -0.04
N LYS A 39 -14.02 -10.18 1.16
CA LYS A 39 -15.36 -9.75 1.60
C LYS A 39 -15.84 -8.56 0.79
N ASN A 40 -15.00 -7.53 0.65
CA ASN A 40 -15.35 -6.31 -0.08
C ASN A 40 -14.87 -6.28 -1.54
N LYS A 41 -14.24 -7.37 -2.00
CA LYS A 41 -13.68 -7.53 -3.35
C LYS A 41 -12.70 -6.41 -3.73
N ARG A 42 -11.84 -6.01 -2.79
CA ARG A 42 -10.82 -4.96 -3.00
C ARG A 42 -9.42 -5.54 -3.05
N HIS A 43 -8.55 -4.87 -3.81
CA HIS A 43 -7.11 -5.11 -3.77
C HIS A 43 -6.44 -3.89 -3.15
N TYR A 44 -5.46 -4.15 -2.29
CA TYR A 44 -4.66 -3.13 -1.62
C TYR A 44 -3.21 -3.37 -1.99
N LEU A 45 -2.60 -2.37 -2.58
CA LEU A 45 -1.19 -2.37 -2.93
C LEU A 45 -0.51 -1.28 -2.14
N ALA A 46 0.52 -1.59 -1.38
CA ALA A 46 1.33 -0.60 -0.69
C ALA A 46 2.79 -0.68 -1.11
N PHE A 47 3.42 0.48 -1.22
CA PHE A 47 4.80 0.61 -1.64
C PHE A 47 5.45 1.82 -0.96
N ARG A 48 6.78 1.82 -0.93
CA ARG A 48 7.60 2.93 -0.46
C ARG A 48 7.96 3.83 -1.65
N ASP A 49 7.88 5.14 -1.48
CA ASP A 49 8.36 6.09 -2.48
C ASP A 49 9.85 6.43 -2.32
N THR A 50 10.43 7.09 -3.33
CA THR A 50 11.85 7.53 -3.32
C THR A 50 12.19 8.52 -2.20
N GLU A 51 11.19 9.15 -1.56
CA GLU A 51 11.38 10.02 -0.38
C GLU A 51 11.17 9.28 0.95
N GLY A 52 10.89 7.97 0.91
CA GLY A 52 10.59 7.12 2.06
C GLY A 52 9.13 7.17 2.52
N GLY A 53 8.22 7.75 1.75
CA GLY A 53 6.78 7.76 2.05
C GLY A 53 6.13 6.41 1.75
N ILE A 54 5.40 5.85 2.70
CA ILE A 54 4.52 4.69 2.45
C ILE A 54 3.21 5.18 1.84
N HIS A 55 2.88 4.64 0.66
CA HIS A 55 1.61 4.83 -0.04
C HIS A 55 0.77 3.57 -0.01
N GLU A 56 -0.55 3.74 -0.01
CA GLU A 56 -1.51 2.69 -0.28
C GLU A 56 -2.33 3.07 -1.51
N SER A 57 -2.44 2.14 -2.45
CA SER A 57 -3.32 2.21 -3.60
C SER A 57 -4.44 1.18 -3.47
N VAL A 58 -5.68 1.60 -3.63
CA VAL A 58 -6.87 0.76 -3.48
C VAL A 58 -7.60 0.65 -4.80
N HIS A 59 -7.83 -0.58 -5.25
CA HIS A 59 -8.63 -0.84 -6.44
C HIS A 59 -10.12 -0.55 -6.18
N ARG A 60 -10.68 0.41 -6.90
CA ARG A 60 -12.09 0.86 -6.83
C ARG A 60 -12.73 0.79 -8.21
N GLY A 61 -13.02 -0.43 -8.66
CA GLY A 61 -13.70 -0.66 -9.94
C GLY A 61 -12.76 -0.52 -11.13
N GLU A 62 -12.68 0.67 -11.72
CA GLU A 62 -11.82 0.97 -12.88
C GLU A 62 -10.62 1.85 -12.54
N ILE A 63 -10.54 2.33 -11.30
CA ILE A 63 -9.44 3.19 -10.84
C ILE A 63 -8.70 2.58 -9.66
N TRP A 64 -7.44 2.93 -9.55
CA TRP A 64 -6.65 2.77 -8.33
C TRP A 64 -6.57 4.13 -7.62
N ALA A 65 -7.19 4.22 -6.45
CA ALA A 65 -7.16 5.42 -5.63
C ALA A 65 -5.99 5.34 -4.64
N MET A 66 -5.06 6.30 -4.74
CA MET A 66 -3.82 6.29 -3.95
C MET A 66 -3.84 7.33 -2.83
N THR A 67 -3.30 6.95 -1.68
CA THR A 67 -3.15 7.78 -0.49
C THR A 67 -1.74 7.62 0.08
N ARG A 68 -1.10 8.74 0.47
CA ARG A 68 0.18 8.71 1.19
C ARG A 68 -0.06 8.46 2.68
N ALA A 69 -0.23 7.18 3.04
CA ALA A 69 -0.60 6.71 4.38
C ALA A 69 0.33 7.25 5.47
N SER A 70 1.64 7.17 5.25
CA SER A 70 2.66 7.70 6.18
C SER A 70 2.49 9.19 6.49
N LYS A 71 2.12 10.00 5.48
CA LYS A 71 1.88 11.44 5.66
C LYS A 71 0.63 11.70 6.52
N LEU A 72 -0.43 10.93 6.32
CA LEU A 72 -1.68 11.10 7.07
C LEU A 72 -1.55 10.63 8.53
N ALA A 73 -0.66 9.69 8.80
CA ALA A 73 -0.36 9.20 10.14
C ALA A 73 0.79 9.93 10.84
N GLU A 74 1.37 10.96 10.20
CA GLU A 74 2.58 11.66 10.69
C GLU A 74 3.76 10.73 10.99
N ALA A 75 3.90 9.67 10.19
CA ALA A 75 4.86 8.60 10.44
C ALA A 75 6.26 8.92 9.86
N PRO A 76 7.34 8.39 10.47
CA PRO A 76 8.70 8.56 9.96
C PRO A 76 8.91 8.02 8.55
N LYS A 77 9.95 8.54 7.88
CA LYS A 77 10.37 8.04 6.56
C LYS A 77 10.81 6.59 6.65
N ALA A 78 10.27 5.76 5.77
CA ALA A 78 10.67 4.39 5.58
C ALA A 78 12.03 4.29 4.86
N LYS A 79 12.84 3.34 5.31
CA LYS A 79 14.06 2.86 4.64
C LYS A 79 13.83 1.46 4.04
N GLY A 80 13.04 0.63 4.71
CA GLY A 80 12.66 -0.70 4.23
C GLY A 80 11.30 -0.72 3.53
N ASP A 81 11.08 -1.76 2.73
CA ASP A 81 9.84 -1.96 1.98
C ASP A 81 8.70 -2.42 2.89
N PRO A 82 7.45 -2.01 2.61
CA PRO A 82 6.33 -2.32 3.49
C PRO A 82 5.88 -3.79 3.38
N ILE A 83 5.52 -4.37 4.51
CA ILE A 83 4.74 -5.61 4.61
C ILE A 83 3.35 -5.24 5.09
N GLY A 84 2.29 -5.82 4.53
CA GLY A 84 0.92 -5.42 4.87
C GLY A 84 -0.05 -6.57 4.88
N TRP A 85 -1.10 -6.42 5.69
CA TRP A 85 -2.18 -7.38 5.83
C TRP A 85 -3.51 -6.70 6.20
N LEU A 86 -4.59 -7.48 6.12
CA LEU A 86 -5.94 -7.10 6.50
C LEU A 86 -6.39 -7.92 7.70
N ASP A 87 -6.91 -7.28 8.73
CA ASP A 87 -7.76 -7.98 9.70
C ASP A 87 -9.15 -8.18 9.08
N GLY A 88 -9.49 -9.44 8.76
CA GLY A 88 -10.76 -9.78 8.12
C GLY A 88 -12.00 -9.57 9.00
N LYS A 89 -11.84 -9.44 10.33
CA LYS A 89 -12.95 -9.20 11.26
C LYS A 89 -13.32 -7.72 11.30
N THR A 90 -12.34 -6.85 11.49
CA THR A 90 -12.54 -5.41 11.64
C THR A 90 -12.48 -4.67 10.30
N GLY A 91 -11.76 -5.20 9.31
CA GLY A 91 -11.44 -4.50 8.08
C GLY A 91 -10.22 -3.56 8.21
N THR A 92 -9.57 -3.54 9.38
CA THR A 92 -8.40 -2.72 9.64
C THR A 92 -7.23 -3.20 8.77
N ARG A 93 -6.56 -2.26 8.11
CA ARG A 93 -5.38 -2.54 7.28
C ARG A 93 -4.14 -2.13 8.03
N TYR A 94 -3.13 -2.99 8.03
CA TYR A 94 -1.87 -2.76 8.73
C TYR A 94 -0.69 -2.82 7.77
N TYR A 95 0.32 -2.00 8.05
CA TYR A 95 1.57 -1.96 7.30
C TYR A 95 2.76 -1.81 8.25
N LEU A 96 3.72 -2.73 8.18
CA LEU A 96 5.00 -2.64 8.87
C LEU A 96 6.10 -2.19 7.92
N TYR A 97 7.01 -1.37 8.41
CA TYR A 97 8.21 -0.96 7.68
C TYR A 97 9.36 -0.63 8.64
N GLU A 98 10.59 -0.78 8.15
CA GLU A 98 11.78 -0.25 8.83
C GLU A 98 11.91 1.25 8.53
N GLY A 99 11.94 2.07 9.58
CA GLY A 99 12.17 3.50 9.49
C GLY A 99 13.64 3.84 9.21
N SER A 100 13.89 5.01 8.65
CA SER A 100 15.26 5.55 8.47
C SER A 100 15.98 5.80 9.80
N ASN A 101 15.25 5.76 10.91
CA ASN A 101 15.74 5.81 12.28
C ASN A 101 16.13 4.43 12.84
N GLY A 102 16.07 3.35 12.05
CA GLY A 102 16.43 1.99 12.47
C GLY A 102 15.37 1.26 13.29
N HIS A 103 14.18 1.84 13.47
CA HIS A 103 13.08 1.21 14.23
C HIS A 103 12.03 0.59 13.32
N ILE A 104 11.32 -0.41 13.83
CA ILE A 104 10.13 -0.94 13.16
C ILE A 104 8.92 -0.09 13.52
N HIS A 105 8.17 0.29 12.50
CA HIS A 105 6.98 1.12 12.62
C HIS A 105 5.78 0.41 12.02
N GLU A 106 4.61 0.66 12.60
CA GLU A 106 3.32 0.22 12.09
C GLU A 106 2.49 1.44 11.67
N LEU A 107 1.87 1.34 10.49
CA LEU A 107 0.71 2.13 10.11
C LEU A 107 -0.53 1.26 10.19
N SER A 108 -1.63 1.82 10.67
CA SER A 108 -2.94 1.19 10.55
C SER A 108 -3.96 2.16 9.98
N LEU A 109 -4.90 1.63 9.19
CA LEU A 109 -6.13 2.34 8.84
C LEU A 109 -7.30 1.61 9.47
N ASP A 110 -7.93 2.28 10.43
CA ASP A 110 -9.16 1.84 11.06
C ASP A 110 -10.23 2.92 10.92
N ASP A 111 -11.44 2.54 10.51
CA ASP A 111 -12.57 3.45 10.24
C ASP A 111 -12.22 4.73 9.46
N GLY A 112 -11.32 4.62 8.48
CA GLY A 112 -10.87 5.75 7.66
C GLY A 112 -9.82 6.66 8.29
N GLN A 113 -9.41 6.42 9.54
CA GLN A 113 -8.36 7.15 10.23
C GLN A 113 -7.01 6.41 10.17
N TRP A 114 -6.00 7.07 9.60
CA TRP A 114 -4.64 6.56 9.63
C TRP A 114 -4.00 6.83 10.99
N THR A 115 -3.34 5.82 11.55
CA THR A 115 -2.56 5.96 12.78
C THR A 115 -1.18 5.32 12.62
N HIS A 116 -0.28 5.69 13.53
CA HIS A 116 1.12 5.25 13.54
C HIS A 116 1.54 4.84 14.94
N GLN A 117 2.36 3.80 15.03
CA GLN A 117 3.10 3.46 16.24
C GLN A 117 4.50 2.94 15.94
N ARG A 118 5.44 3.14 16.88
CA ARG A 118 6.76 2.49 16.88
C ARG A 118 6.66 1.19 17.68
N LEU A 119 7.18 0.09 17.14
CA LEU A 119 7.09 -1.24 17.75
C LEU A 119 8.37 -1.70 18.46
N THR A 120 9.53 -1.11 18.13
CA THR A 120 10.80 -1.44 18.79
C THR A 120 11.17 -0.41 19.85
N SER A 121 11.69 -0.87 20.99
CA SER A 121 12.36 -0.01 21.97
C SER A 121 13.84 0.20 21.60
N ASN A 122 14.49 1.14 22.28
CA ASN A 122 15.95 1.26 22.30
C ASN A 122 16.59 0.18 23.17
#